data_AF-A0A7U6KSK0-F1
#
_entry.id   AF-A0A7U6KSK0-F1
#
_cell.length_a   1.000
_cell.length_b   1.000
_cell.length_c   1.000
_cell.angle_alpha   90.00
_cell.angle_beta   90.00
_cell.angle_gamma   90.00
#
_symmetry.space_group_name_H-M   'P 1'
#
loop_
_entity.id
_entity.type
_entity.pdbx_description
1 polymer ?
#
loop_
_entity_poly.entity_id
_entity_poly.type
_entity_poly.pdbx_seq_one_letter_code
_entity_poly.pdbx_strand_id
1 'polypeptide(L)'
;MGLKLIACDTEKANDVKRIIAICKHLVPNKVGTGRQIKAMIMGIPNVGKSTLINTLAGRAVAKTGDEPAVTKSQQLIKLDDDIMLYDTPGMLWPKVENENSGYRLAATGGIRDTAFDFADVASYTAEYLMHAYPELLKTRYKIDELPKTDWEFFEVAGRNRGCVRSGNQVDTYRMSEILINELRSAKIGRITLETPAMIEAEEIVVAEQRIAAEEKKKSPRGRKTLTSSKNAEESEVGLVQGSLLKK
;
A
#
# COMPACT_ATOMS: atom_id res chain seq x y z
N MET A 1 9.06 11.39 -25.58
CA MET A 1 8.33 12.22 -24.60
C MET A 1 8.64 11.67 -23.22
N GLY A 2 9.15 12.49 -22.30
CA GLY A 2 9.32 12.08 -20.90
C GLY A 2 7.99 11.98 -20.16
N LEU A 3 8.01 11.40 -18.97
CA LEU A 3 6.84 11.31 -18.08
C LEU A 3 6.40 12.71 -17.65
N LYS A 4 5.08 12.96 -17.64
CA LYS A 4 4.48 14.18 -17.07
C LYS A 4 3.99 13.87 -15.66
N LEU A 5 4.56 14.57 -14.67
CA LEU A 5 4.21 14.41 -13.26
C LEU A 5 3.36 15.60 -12.80
N ILE A 6 2.26 15.31 -12.09
CA ILE A 6 1.37 16.30 -11.50
C ILE A 6 1.04 15.84 -10.09
N ALA A 7 1.25 16.70 -9.10
CA ALA A 7 0.65 16.52 -7.78
C ALA A 7 -0.81 16.99 -7.83
N CYS A 8 -1.73 16.16 -7.37
CA CYS A 8 -3.16 16.42 -7.43
C CYS A 8 -3.84 16.02 -6.12
N ASP A 9 -4.73 16.86 -5.62
CA ASP A 9 -5.64 16.56 -4.53
C ASP A 9 -6.99 16.14 -5.14
N THR A 10 -7.37 14.87 -5.00
CA THR A 10 -8.55 14.31 -5.68
C THR A 10 -9.88 14.90 -5.21
N GLU A 11 -9.89 15.60 -4.07
CA GLU A 11 -11.06 16.30 -3.54
C GLU A 11 -11.18 17.73 -4.10
N LYS A 12 -10.10 18.29 -4.64
CA LYS A 12 -10.09 19.62 -5.27
C LYS A 12 -10.37 19.49 -6.76
N ALA A 13 -11.62 19.75 -7.15
CA ALA A 13 -12.06 19.68 -8.54
C ALA A 13 -11.17 20.47 -9.53
N ASN A 14 -10.62 21.62 -9.12
CA ASN A 14 -9.73 22.41 -9.96
C ASN A 14 -8.39 21.71 -10.25
N ASP A 15 -7.82 21.00 -9.29
CA ASP A 15 -6.59 20.24 -9.49
C ASP A 15 -6.83 19.07 -10.44
N VAL A 16 -7.94 18.37 -10.24
CA VAL A 16 -8.35 17.23 -11.06
C VAL A 16 -8.64 17.65 -12.51
N LYS A 17 -9.31 18.79 -12.73
CA LYS A 17 -9.61 19.30 -14.09
C LYS A 17 -8.36 19.58 -14.93
N ARG A 18 -7.20 19.83 -14.31
CA ARG A 18 -5.93 19.99 -15.04
C ARG A 18 -5.54 18.73 -15.80
N ILE A 19 -5.97 17.54 -15.36
CA ILE A 19 -5.70 16.27 -16.02
C ILE A 19 -6.32 16.25 -17.43
N ILE A 20 -7.55 16.75 -17.60
CA ILE A 20 -8.23 16.83 -18.90
C ILE A 20 -7.42 17.68 -19.89
N ALA A 21 -6.96 18.85 -19.45
CA ALA A 21 -6.12 19.73 -20.26
C ALA A 21 -4.80 19.05 -20.68
N ILE A 22 -4.21 18.27 -19.78
CA ILE A 22 -2.97 17.55 -20.05
C ILE A 22 -3.20 16.39 -21.01
N CYS A 23 -4.30 15.64 -20.89
CA CYS A 23 -4.68 14.63 -21.86
C CYS A 23 -4.79 15.23 -23.27
N LYS A 24 -5.48 16.37 -23.43
CA LYS A 24 -5.58 17.09 -24.70
C LYS A 24 -4.21 17.51 -25.25
N HIS A 25 -3.31 17.98 -24.39
CA HIS A 25 -1.96 18.40 -24.78
C HIS A 25 -1.06 17.21 -25.18
N LEU A 26 -1.26 16.04 -24.58
CA LEU A 26 -0.49 14.82 -24.91
C LEU A 26 -0.93 14.17 -26.21
N VAL A 27 -2.21 14.33 -26.61
CA VAL A 27 -2.75 13.80 -27.87
C VAL A 27 -3.45 14.88 -28.70
N PRO A 28 -2.73 15.93 -29.14
CA PRO A 28 -3.33 17.10 -29.78
C PRO A 28 -4.05 16.74 -31.09
N ASN A 29 -3.57 15.73 -31.82
CA ASN A 29 -4.14 15.26 -33.08
C ASN A 29 -5.58 14.70 -32.97
N LYS A 30 -6.09 14.52 -31.75
CA LYS A 30 -7.48 14.08 -31.52
C LYS A 30 -8.43 15.22 -31.15
N VAL A 31 -7.90 16.35 -30.67
CA VAL A 31 -8.70 17.48 -30.19
C VAL A 31 -9.45 18.13 -31.35
N GLY A 32 -10.76 18.33 -31.22
CA GLY A 32 -11.61 18.98 -32.24
C GLY A 32 -11.88 18.15 -33.49
N THR A 33 -11.42 16.89 -33.54
CA THR A 33 -11.61 16.00 -34.70
C THR A 33 -12.87 15.12 -34.62
N GLY A 34 -13.64 15.24 -33.53
CA GLY A 34 -14.74 14.33 -33.20
C GLY A 34 -14.29 12.91 -32.78
N ARG A 35 -12.97 12.65 -32.74
CA ARG A 35 -12.42 11.37 -32.28
C ARG A 35 -12.18 11.40 -30.78
N GLN A 36 -12.58 10.32 -30.11
CA GLN A 36 -12.40 10.18 -28.67
C GLN A 36 -10.94 9.99 -28.25
N ILE A 37 -10.56 10.67 -27.18
CA ILE A 37 -9.35 10.39 -26.41
C ILE A 37 -9.67 9.21 -25.49
N LYS A 38 -8.84 8.17 -25.51
CA LYS A 38 -8.98 7.01 -24.62
C LYS A 38 -7.89 7.09 -23.56
N ALA A 39 -8.28 7.08 -22.29
CA ALA A 39 -7.38 7.13 -21.14
C ALA A 39 -7.72 6.00 -20.17
N MET A 40 -6.77 5.57 -19.35
CA MET A 40 -6.95 4.54 -18.34
C MET A 40 -6.33 5.02 -17.03
N ILE A 41 -7.01 4.78 -15.91
CA ILE A 41 -6.44 4.98 -14.58
C ILE A 41 -5.97 3.62 -14.05
N MET A 42 -4.71 3.56 -13.64
CA MET A 42 -4.07 2.40 -13.04
C MET A 42 -3.37 2.80 -11.75
N GLY A 43 -3.21 1.85 -10.83
CA GLY A 43 -2.49 2.04 -9.57
C GLY A 43 -2.85 0.98 -8.53
N ILE A 44 -2.12 0.97 -7.43
CA ILE A 44 -2.37 0.05 -6.30
C ILE A 44 -3.74 0.35 -5.63
N PRO A 45 -4.26 -0.53 -4.75
CA PRO A 45 -5.46 -0.24 -3.97
C PRO A 45 -5.34 1.06 -3.14
N ASN A 46 -6.48 1.68 -2.83
CA ASN A 46 -6.59 2.83 -1.92
C ASN A 46 -5.84 4.14 -2.25
N VAL A 47 -5.18 4.24 -3.41
CA VAL A 47 -4.57 5.51 -3.89
C VAL A 47 -5.55 6.57 -4.40
N GLY A 48 -6.86 6.40 -4.17
CA GLY A 48 -7.88 7.38 -4.60
C GLY A 48 -8.32 7.30 -6.06
N LYS A 49 -8.10 6.18 -6.76
CA LYS A 49 -8.55 5.99 -8.17
C LYS A 49 -10.03 6.29 -8.37
N SER A 50 -10.91 5.67 -7.57
CA SER A 50 -12.37 5.87 -7.68
C SER A 50 -12.79 7.29 -7.33
N THR A 51 -12.13 7.91 -6.34
CA THR A 51 -12.35 9.32 -5.98
C THR A 51 -11.99 10.24 -7.14
N LEU A 52 -10.81 10.05 -7.74
CA LEU A 52 -10.36 10.79 -8.92
C LEU A 52 -11.36 10.65 -10.08
N ILE A 53 -11.83 9.43 -10.34
CA ILE A 53 -12.84 9.15 -11.38
C ILE A 53 -14.14 9.92 -11.11
N ASN A 54 -14.67 9.85 -9.89
CA ASN A 54 -15.91 10.54 -9.51
C ASN A 54 -15.76 12.06 -9.64
N THR A 55 -14.62 12.62 -9.24
CA THR A 55 -14.32 14.04 -9.39
C THR A 55 -14.20 14.44 -10.86
N LEU A 56 -13.55 13.64 -11.70
CA LEU A 56 -13.48 13.86 -13.16
C LEU A 56 -14.85 13.78 -13.84
N ALA A 57 -15.71 12.86 -13.40
CA ALA A 57 -17.04 12.66 -13.95
C ALA A 57 -18.07 13.69 -13.43
N GLY A 58 -17.75 14.40 -12.34
CA GLY A 58 -18.68 15.32 -11.66
C GLY A 58 -19.86 14.62 -10.98
N ARG A 59 -19.82 13.29 -10.84
CA ARG A 59 -20.89 12.45 -10.27
C ARG A 59 -20.32 11.15 -9.71
N ALA A 60 -21.06 10.50 -8.81
CA ALA A 60 -20.71 9.19 -8.30
C ALA A 60 -20.93 8.10 -9.38
N VAL A 61 -19.84 7.59 -9.96
CA VAL A 61 -19.81 6.53 -10.97
C VAL A 61 -19.03 5.30 -10.54
N ALA A 62 -17.97 5.50 -9.76
CA ALA A 62 -17.14 4.45 -9.21
C ALA A 62 -17.42 4.30 -7.72
N LYS A 63 -17.49 3.06 -7.25
CA LYS A 63 -17.63 2.76 -5.82
C LYS A 63 -16.35 3.18 -5.09
N THR A 64 -16.49 3.97 -4.05
CA THR A 64 -15.42 4.37 -3.13
C THR A 64 -15.52 3.59 -1.82
N GLY A 65 -14.39 3.44 -1.13
CA GLY A 65 -14.27 2.77 0.16
C GLY A 65 -12.80 2.56 0.49
N ASP A 66 -12.48 2.51 1.78
CA ASP A 66 -11.11 2.42 2.29
C ASP A 66 -10.60 0.96 2.35
N GLU A 67 -11.43 -0.01 1.97
CA GLU A 67 -11.02 -1.40 1.85
C GLU A 67 -10.36 -1.68 0.48
N PRO A 68 -9.22 -2.38 0.46
CA PRO A 68 -8.64 -2.86 -0.80
C PRO A 68 -9.62 -3.75 -1.60
N ALA A 69 -9.57 -3.61 -2.92
CA ALA A 69 -10.38 -4.35 -3.90
C ALA A 69 -11.89 -3.99 -3.96
N VAL A 70 -12.26 -2.74 -3.61
CA VAL A 70 -13.62 -2.21 -3.79
C VAL A 70 -14.07 -2.20 -5.27
N THR A 71 -13.20 -1.78 -6.19
CA THR A 71 -13.46 -1.85 -7.64
C THR A 71 -13.23 -3.29 -8.13
N LYS A 72 -14.29 -3.98 -8.56
CA LYS A 72 -14.24 -5.41 -8.92
C LYS A 72 -14.17 -5.71 -10.41
N SER A 73 -14.60 -4.77 -11.26
CA SER A 73 -14.63 -4.95 -12.71
C SER A 73 -14.18 -3.68 -13.42
N GLN A 74 -13.59 -3.84 -14.59
CA GLN A 74 -13.30 -2.71 -15.46
C GLN A 74 -14.60 -2.13 -16.00
N GLN A 75 -14.66 -0.80 -16.10
CA GLN A 75 -15.79 -0.09 -16.67
C GLN A 75 -15.30 1.08 -17.51
N LEU A 76 -16.12 1.45 -18.51
CA LEU A 76 -15.84 2.55 -19.42
C LEU A 76 -16.71 3.75 -19.05
N ILE A 77 -16.07 4.86 -18.70
CA ILE A 77 -16.71 6.08 -18.21
C ILE A 77 -16.48 7.19 -19.23
N LYS A 78 -17.58 7.76 -19.73
CA LYS A 78 -17.51 8.95 -20.59
C LYS A 78 -17.36 10.17 -19.70
N LEU A 79 -16.28 10.92 -19.92
CA LEU A 79 -16.06 12.25 -19.35
C LEU A 79 -16.46 13.32 -20.36
N ASP A 80 -16.40 14.58 -19.93
CA ASP A 80 -16.47 15.73 -20.83
C ASP A 80 -15.31 15.71 -21.85
N ASP A 81 -15.39 16.58 -22.85
CA ASP A 81 -14.30 16.83 -23.80
C ASP A 81 -13.86 15.62 -24.64
N ASP A 82 -14.80 14.75 -24.99
CA ASP A 82 -14.56 13.53 -25.80
C ASP A 82 -13.54 12.57 -25.18
N ILE A 83 -13.40 12.54 -23.85
CA ILE A 83 -12.53 11.61 -23.14
C ILE A 83 -13.31 10.38 -22.66
N MET A 84 -12.83 9.20 -23.05
CA MET A 84 -13.30 7.91 -22.57
C MET A 84 -12.28 7.33 -21.58
N LEU A 85 -12.70 7.14 -20.35
CA LEU A 85 -11.87 6.70 -19.23
C LEU A 85 -12.14 5.25 -18.86
N TYR A 86 -11.12 4.41 -18.91
CA TYR A 86 -11.15 3.04 -18.40
C TYR A 86 -10.79 3.03 -16.92
N ASP A 87 -11.75 2.61 -16.09
CA ASP A 87 -11.55 2.31 -14.67
C ASP A 87 -10.99 0.90 -14.51
N THR A 88 -10.00 0.73 -13.66
CA THR A 88 -9.37 -0.57 -13.39
C THR A 88 -9.30 -0.84 -11.89
N PRO A 89 -9.47 -2.12 -11.46
CA PRO A 89 -9.19 -2.52 -10.09
C PRO A 89 -7.78 -2.12 -9.65
N GLY A 90 -7.62 -1.86 -8.35
CA GLY A 90 -6.29 -1.69 -7.79
C GLY A 90 -5.49 -2.99 -7.90
N MET A 91 -4.28 -2.92 -8.43
CA MET A 91 -3.42 -4.10 -8.59
C MET A 91 -2.17 -3.97 -7.73
N LEU A 92 -1.82 -5.04 -7.02
CA LEU A 92 -0.54 -5.20 -6.35
C LEU A 92 0.28 -6.26 -7.11
N TRP A 93 1.60 -6.17 -6.96
CA TRP A 93 2.49 -7.23 -7.40
C TRP A 93 2.24 -8.51 -6.59
N PRO A 94 2.34 -9.71 -7.22
CA PRO A 94 2.19 -10.97 -6.50
C PRO A 94 3.17 -11.13 -5.32
N LYS A 95 4.35 -10.51 -5.44
CA LYS A 95 5.36 -10.44 -4.39
C LYS A 95 5.95 -9.03 -4.36
N VAL A 96 5.94 -8.42 -3.19
CA VAL A 96 6.72 -7.20 -2.90
C VAL A 96 8.09 -7.66 -2.42
N GLU A 97 9.13 -7.32 -3.18
CA GLU A 97 10.48 -7.79 -2.86
C GLU A 97 11.22 -6.89 -1.90
N ASN A 98 10.98 -5.58 -1.98
CA ASN A 98 11.46 -4.63 -1.00
C ASN A 98 10.58 -4.70 0.26
N GLU A 99 11.14 -5.21 1.34
CA GLU A 99 10.45 -5.34 2.63
C GLU A 99 9.95 -3.99 3.16
N ASN A 100 10.75 -2.92 3.05
CA ASN A 100 10.35 -1.56 3.44
C ASN A 100 9.12 -1.09 2.66
N SER A 101 9.08 -1.34 1.35
CA SER A 101 7.89 -1.04 0.53
C SER A 101 6.67 -1.83 1.01
N GLY A 102 6.85 -3.08 1.47
CA GLY A 102 5.79 -3.87 2.07
C GLY A 102 5.18 -3.21 3.31
N TYR A 103 6.03 -2.78 4.26
CA TYR A 103 5.58 -2.07 5.46
C TYR A 103 4.90 -0.73 5.11
N ARG A 104 5.45 0.04 4.17
CA ARG A 104 4.84 1.32 3.72
C ARG A 104 3.47 1.10 3.07
N LEU A 105 3.34 0.07 2.24
CA LEU A 105 2.05 -0.32 1.64
C LEU A 105 1.03 -0.73 2.71
N ALA A 106 1.45 -1.45 3.74
CA ALA A 106 0.59 -1.81 4.86
C ALA A 106 0.18 -0.58 5.68
N ALA A 107 1.14 0.27 6.08
CA ALA A 107 0.91 1.47 6.89
C ALA A 107 -0.07 2.44 6.19
N THR A 108 0.05 2.61 4.87
CA THR A 108 -0.80 3.51 4.07
C THR A 108 -2.12 2.89 3.63
N GLY A 109 -2.37 1.61 3.92
CA GLY A 109 -3.61 0.92 3.57
C GLY A 109 -3.67 0.39 2.14
N GLY A 110 -2.56 0.31 1.42
CA GLY A 110 -2.48 -0.36 0.11
C GLY A 110 -2.68 -1.88 0.20
N ILE A 111 -2.43 -2.48 1.37
CA ILE A 111 -2.65 -3.89 1.68
C ILE A 111 -3.78 -4.01 2.72
N ARG A 112 -4.55 -5.10 2.67
CA ARG A 112 -5.64 -5.35 3.62
C ARG A 112 -5.07 -5.62 5.02
N ASP A 113 -5.70 -5.02 6.02
CA ASP A 113 -5.34 -5.11 7.43
C ASP A 113 -5.23 -6.55 7.98
N THR A 114 -5.96 -7.51 7.40
CA THR A 114 -5.88 -8.93 7.78
C THR A 114 -4.67 -9.68 7.21
N ALA A 115 -3.81 -9.02 6.41
CA ALA A 115 -2.71 -9.64 5.70
C ALA A 115 -1.34 -9.39 6.36
N PHE A 116 -1.29 -8.69 7.49
CA PHE A 116 -0.07 -8.37 8.24
C PHE A 116 -0.36 -8.25 9.74
N ASP A 117 0.68 -8.25 10.57
CA ASP A 117 0.55 -7.93 11.99
C ASP A 117 0.58 -6.40 12.18
N PHE A 118 -0.46 -5.86 12.83
CA PHE A 118 -0.55 -4.43 13.12
C PHE A 118 0.58 -3.93 14.01
N ALA A 119 1.04 -4.74 14.96
CA ALA A 119 2.11 -4.34 15.87
C ALA A 119 3.42 -4.15 15.11
N ASP A 120 3.76 -5.06 14.19
CA ASP A 120 4.98 -4.98 13.38
C ASP A 120 4.95 -3.76 12.45
N VAL A 121 3.83 -3.54 11.74
CA VAL A 121 3.68 -2.37 10.85
C VAL A 121 3.71 -1.06 11.64
N ALA A 122 3.10 -1.03 12.82
CA ALA A 122 3.11 0.14 13.69
C ALA A 122 4.50 0.39 14.29
N SER A 123 5.24 -0.64 14.67
CA SER A 123 6.65 -0.57 15.11
C SER A 123 7.52 0.06 14.04
N TYR A 124 7.54 -0.51 12.82
CA TYR A 124 8.24 0.06 11.67
C TYR A 124 7.88 1.53 11.41
N THR A 125 6.58 1.84 11.46
CA THR A 125 6.07 3.19 11.23
C THR A 125 6.53 4.14 12.34
N ALA A 126 6.45 3.71 13.60
CA ALA A 126 6.86 4.52 14.74
C ALA A 126 8.34 4.86 14.68
N GLU A 127 9.22 3.87 14.42
CA GLU A 127 10.65 4.10 14.25
C GLU A 127 10.92 5.17 13.18
N TYR A 128 10.32 5.00 12.00
CA TYR A 128 10.48 5.98 10.92
C TYR A 128 10.00 7.38 11.33
N LEU A 129 8.83 7.50 11.97
CA LEU A 129 8.28 8.78 12.39
C LEU A 129 9.07 9.42 13.53
N MET A 130 9.63 8.64 14.45
CA MET A 130 10.48 9.13 15.54
C MET A 130 11.76 9.78 15.01
N HIS A 131 12.30 9.27 13.91
CA HIS A 131 13.48 9.85 13.27
C HIS A 131 13.15 11.00 12.30
N ALA A 132 12.19 10.79 11.39
CA ALA A 132 11.91 11.72 10.30
C ALA A 132 10.92 12.83 10.67
N TYR A 133 10.01 12.59 11.62
CA TYR A 133 8.94 13.52 12.01
C TYR A 133 8.76 13.63 13.53
N PRO A 134 9.83 13.83 14.33
CA PRO A 134 9.77 13.78 15.79
C PRO A 134 8.78 14.79 16.37
N GLU A 135 8.77 16.02 15.84
CA GLU A 135 7.92 17.10 16.34
C GLU A 135 6.43 16.85 16.10
N LEU A 136 6.07 16.13 15.03
CA LEU A 136 4.68 15.73 14.79
C LEU A 136 4.22 14.72 15.85
N LEU A 137 5.06 13.72 16.18
CA LEU A 137 4.74 12.75 17.22
C LEU A 137 4.63 13.39 18.60
N LYS A 138 5.61 14.22 18.97
CA LYS A 138 5.60 14.97 20.24
C LYS A 138 4.31 15.76 20.42
N THR A 139 3.96 16.54 19.40
CA THR A 139 2.73 17.35 19.40
C THR A 139 1.49 16.46 19.47
N ARG A 140 1.42 15.41 18.64
CA ARG A 140 0.22 14.56 18.50
C ARG A 140 -0.06 13.70 19.74
N TYR A 141 0.98 13.25 20.43
CA TYR A 141 0.88 12.36 21.58
C TYR A 141 1.23 13.04 22.91
N LYS A 142 1.47 14.36 22.89
CA LYS A 142 1.79 15.18 24.07
C LYS A 142 3.01 14.63 24.82
N ILE A 143 4.09 14.41 24.08
CA ILE A 143 5.34 13.87 24.60
C ILE A 143 6.39 14.98 24.51
N ASP A 144 7.03 15.33 25.62
CA ASP A 144 8.04 16.39 25.65
C ASP A 144 9.36 15.95 24.98
N GLU A 145 9.85 14.77 25.36
CA GLU A 145 11.04 14.14 24.78
C GLU A 145 10.69 12.75 24.25
N LEU A 146 11.00 12.48 22.98
CA LEU A 146 10.72 11.18 22.40
C LEU A 146 11.64 10.12 23.00
N PRO A 147 11.11 8.93 23.33
CA PRO A 147 11.94 7.81 23.74
C PRO A 147 12.91 7.35 22.66
N LYS A 148 13.82 6.45 23.01
CA LYS A 148 14.86 5.96 22.07
C LYS A 148 14.38 4.79 21.22
N THR A 149 13.39 4.06 21.71
CA THR A 149 12.85 2.87 21.06
C THR A 149 11.36 3.04 20.79
N ASP A 150 10.89 2.37 19.75
CA ASP A 150 9.47 2.28 19.40
C ASP A 150 8.62 1.70 20.53
N TRP A 151 9.13 0.68 21.23
CA TRP A 151 8.47 0.07 22.39
C TRP A 151 8.17 1.09 23.49
N GLU A 152 9.19 1.86 23.88
CA GLU A 152 9.02 2.93 24.88
C GLU A 152 8.09 4.02 24.37
N PHE A 153 8.13 4.33 23.07
CA PHE A 153 7.16 5.25 22.45
C PHE A 153 5.72 4.74 22.61
N PHE A 154 5.44 3.46 22.33
CA PHE A 154 4.09 2.90 22.50
C PHE A 154 3.64 2.88 23.97
N GLU A 155 4.54 2.63 24.92
CA GLU A 155 4.25 2.74 26.36
C GLU A 155 3.83 4.18 26.74
N VAL A 156 4.64 5.18 26.37
CA VAL A 156 4.37 6.58 26.72
C VAL A 156 3.14 7.12 25.98
N ALA A 157 3.08 6.94 24.66
CA ALA A 157 1.96 7.38 23.85
C ALA A 157 0.65 6.68 24.25
N GLY A 158 0.72 5.38 24.55
CA GLY A 158 -0.41 4.58 25.01
C GLY A 158 -0.97 5.09 26.34
N ARG A 159 -0.12 5.39 27.31
CA ARG A 159 -0.54 6.04 28.58
C ARG A 159 -1.23 7.38 28.32
N ASN A 160 -0.61 8.24 27.51
CA ASN A 160 -1.15 9.57 27.19
C ASN A 160 -2.49 9.51 26.44
N ARG A 161 -2.76 8.41 25.73
CA ARG A 161 -4.02 8.16 25.01
C ARG A 161 -5.05 7.35 25.80
N GLY A 162 -4.73 6.95 27.03
CA GLY A 162 -5.62 6.13 27.86
C GLY A 162 -5.77 4.69 27.35
N CYS A 163 -4.80 4.20 26.58
CA CYS A 163 -4.69 2.79 26.21
C CYS A 163 -4.13 2.00 27.39
N VAL A 164 -4.90 1.87 28.47
CA VAL A 164 -4.48 1.18 29.69
C VAL A 164 -5.49 0.08 30.04
N ARG A 165 -4.99 -1.11 30.36
CA ARG A 165 -5.77 -2.27 30.82
C ARG A 165 -5.72 -2.41 32.35
N SER A 166 -6.49 -3.36 32.87
CA SER A 166 -6.43 -3.77 34.27
C SER A 166 -4.98 -4.04 34.72
N GLY A 167 -4.65 -3.60 35.93
CA GLY A 167 -3.28 -3.73 36.46
C GLY A 167 -2.30 -2.65 35.96
N ASN A 168 -2.79 -1.54 35.40
CA ASN A 168 -1.99 -0.39 34.97
C ASN A 168 -0.96 -0.71 33.86
N GLN A 169 -1.25 -1.75 33.06
CA GLN A 169 -0.46 -2.14 31.90
C GLN A 169 -0.97 -1.42 30.65
N VAL A 170 -0.06 -0.97 29.80
CA VAL A 170 -0.42 -0.28 28.56
C VAL A 170 -0.87 -1.29 27.51
N ASP A 171 -1.95 -0.97 26.83
CA ASP A 171 -2.43 -1.68 25.66
C ASP A 171 -1.66 -1.19 24.43
N THR A 172 -0.47 -1.75 24.20
CA THR A 172 0.37 -1.38 23.07
C THR A 172 -0.28 -1.72 21.73
N TYR A 173 -1.02 -2.83 21.64
CA TYR A 173 -1.74 -3.21 20.42
C TYR A 173 -2.80 -2.17 20.03
N ARG A 174 -3.63 -1.74 20.99
CA ARG A 174 -4.61 -0.68 20.75
C ARG A 174 -3.93 0.63 20.34
N MET A 175 -2.77 0.93 20.92
CA MET A 175 -1.99 2.10 20.53
C MET A 175 -1.42 1.98 19.11
N SER A 176 -1.00 0.78 18.68
CA SER A 176 -0.58 0.48 17.31
C SER A 176 -1.70 0.75 16.31
N GLU A 177 -2.92 0.29 16.59
CA GLU A 177 -4.09 0.60 15.74
C GLU A 177 -4.35 2.10 15.66
N ILE A 178 -4.23 2.83 16.78
CA ILE A 178 -4.39 4.29 16.81
C ILE A 178 -3.33 4.97 15.94
N LEU A 179 -2.06 4.58 16.05
CA LEU A 179 -0.97 5.16 15.28
C LEU A 179 -1.23 5.03 13.77
N ILE A 180 -1.52 3.82 13.29
CA ILE A 180 -1.75 3.55 11.87
C ILE A 180 -3.01 4.29 11.37
N ASN A 181 -4.10 4.27 12.12
CA ASN A 181 -5.32 4.98 11.73
C ASN A 181 -5.15 6.51 11.72
N GLU A 182 -4.36 7.07 12.63
CA GLU A 182 -4.06 8.50 12.66
C GLU A 182 -3.08 8.93 11.57
N LEU A 183 -2.15 8.05 11.17
CA LEU A 183 -1.33 8.24 9.97
C LEU A 183 -2.22 8.31 8.72
N ARG A 184 -3.07 7.30 8.51
CA ARG A 184 -3.96 7.18 7.33
C ARG A 184 -4.95 8.35 7.22
N SER A 185 -5.46 8.84 8.35
CA SER A 185 -6.37 9.99 8.40
C SER A 185 -5.68 11.36 8.45
N ALA A 186 -4.35 11.39 8.27
CA ALA A 186 -3.51 12.59 8.32
C ALA A 186 -3.61 13.41 9.63
N LYS A 187 -4.07 12.78 10.73
CA LYS A 187 -4.20 13.42 12.04
C LYS A 187 -2.84 13.67 12.71
N ILE A 188 -1.83 12.87 12.38
CA ILE A 188 -0.44 13.10 12.83
C ILE A 188 0.15 14.32 12.09
N GLY A 189 -0.14 14.45 10.80
CA GLY A 189 0.31 15.55 9.94
C GLY A 189 0.49 15.10 8.49
N ARG A 190 1.12 15.96 7.69
CA ARG A 190 1.49 15.65 6.30
C ARG A 190 2.81 14.89 6.30
N ILE A 191 2.76 13.61 5.95
CA ILE A 191 3.90 12.69 6.03
C ILE A 191 4.12 12.04 4.66
N THR A 192 5.39 11.94 4.27
CA THR A 192 5.85 11.04 3.20
C THR A 192 6.73 9.98 3.85
N LEU A 193 6.50 8.69 3.56
CA LEU A 193 7.20 7.57 4.21
C LEU A 193 8.50 7.13 3.52
N GLU A 194 8.88 7.82 2.45
CA GLU A 194 10.09 7.53 1.68
C GLU A 194 10.59 8.80 0.99
N THR A 195 11.85 8.75 0.57
CA THR A 195 12.46 9.76 -0.29
C THR A 195 13.11 9.07 -1.49
N PRO A 196 13.35 9.78 -2.60
CA PRO A 196 14.05 9.19 -3.75
C PRO A 196 15.37 8.52 -3.37
N ALA A 197 16.18 9.19 -2.53
CA ALA A 197 17.46 8.65 -2.07
C ALA A 197 17.32 7.36 -1.23
N MET A 198 16.26 7.25 -0.42
CA MET A 198 15.97 6.01 0.32
C MET A 198 15.65 4.87 -0.64
N ILE A 199 14.80 5.12 -1.64
CA ILE A 199 14.41 4.09 -2.62
C ILE A 199 15.61 3.65 -3.45
N GLU A 200 16.43 4.58 -3.93
CA GLU A 200 17.67 4.24 -4.66
C GLU A 200 18.60 3.34 -3.83
N ALA A 201 18.77 3.64 -2.54
CA ALA A 201 19.58 2.80 -1.64
C ALA A 201 18.96 1.41 -1.41
N GLU A 202 17.64 1.35 -1.20
CA GLU A 202 16.92 0.09 -0.97
C GLU A 202 16.92 -0.80 -2.22
N GLU A 203 16.83 -0.22 -3.42
CA GLU A 203 16.89 -0.97 -4.68
C GLU A 203 18.22 -1.68 -4.89
N ILE A 204 19.33 -1.07 -4.45
CA ILE A 204 20.66 -1.71 -4.47
C ILE A 204 20.65 -2.96 -3.58
N VAL A 205 20.14 -2.84 -2.35
CA VAL A 205 20.04 -3.96 -1.40
C VAL A 205 19.15 -5.08 -1.96
N VAL A 206 18.01 -4.74 -2.56
CA VAL A 206 17.11 -5.73 -3.19
C VAL A 206 17.79 -6.42 -4.36
N ALA A 207 18.56 -5.71 -5.18
CA ALA A 207 19.31 -6.30 -6.29
C ALA A 207 20.36 -7.32 -5.80
N GLU A 208 21.09 -7.00 -4.74
CA GLU A 208 22.05 -7.92 -4.10
C GLU A 208 21.35 -9.18 -3.56
N GLN A 209 20.20 -9.01 -2.90
CA GLN A 209 19.40 -10.13 -2.40
C GLN A 209 18.87 -11.03 -3.53
N ARG A 210 18.46 -10.45 -4.68
CA ARG A 210 18.05 -11.21 -5.87
C ARG A 210 19.18 -12.09 -6.37
N ILE A 211 20.38 -11.52 -6.54
CA ILE A 211 21.57 -12.25 -7.00
C ILE A 211 21.89 -13.40 -6.04
N ALA A 212 21.94 -13.12 -4.73
CA ALA A 212 22.22 -14.14 -3.72
C ALA A 212 21.16 -15.27 -3.68
N ALA A 213 19.88 -14.94 -3.89
CA ALA A 213 18.80 -15.91 -3.95
C ALA A 213 18.90 -16.82 -5.20
N GLU A 214 19.30 -16.27 -6.34
CA GLU A 214 19.56 -17.03 -7.57
C GLU A 214 20.75 -17.99 -7.43
N GLU A 215 21.84 -17.54 -6.80
CA GLU A 215 23.01 -18.38 -6.54
C GLU A 215 22.68 -19.53 -5.59
N LYS A 216 21.90 -19.27 -4.52
CA LYS A 216 21.40 -20.32 -3.62
C LYS A 216 20.53 -21.35 -4.34
N LYS A 217 19.71 -20.92 -5.31
CA LYS A 217 18.91 -21.83 -6.15
C LYS A 217 19.76 -22.69 -7.11
N LYS A 218 20.93 -22.19 -7.53
CA LYS A 218 21.87 -22.91 -8.42
C LYS A 218 22.77 -23.89 -7.65
N SER A 219 22.91 -23.76 -6.32
CA SER A 219 23.74 -24.66 -5.49
C SER A 219 23.12 -26.07 -5.31
N PRO A 220 23.91 -27.16 -5.36
CA PRO A 220 23.41 -28.55 -5.26
C PRO A 220 22.61 -28.86 -3.99
N ARG A 221 22.82 -28.11 -2.90
CA ARG A 221 22.09 -28.27 -1.63
C ARG A 221 20.62 -27.83 -1.70
N GLY A 222 20.27 -26.86 -2.55
CA GLY A 222 18.89 -26.38 -2.72
C GLY A 222 18.01 -27.32 -3.56
N ARG A 223 18.62 -28.12 -4.45
CA ARG A 223 17.91 -29.13 -5.25
C ARG A 223 17.29 -30.24 -4.38
N LYS A 224 17.94 -30.62 -3.27
CA LYS A 224 17.46 -31.71 -2.39
C LYS A 224 16.24 -31.33 -1.56
N THR A 225 16.12 -30.08 -1.12
CA THR A 225 14.99 -29.58 -0.31
C THR A 225 13.70 -29.42 -1.12
N LEU A 226 13.79 -29.05 -2.40
CA LEU A 226 12.63 -28.96 -3.32
C LEU A 226 12.09 -30.32 -3.75
N THR A 227 12.94 -31.36 -3.81
CA THR A 227 12.49 -32.73 -4.11
C THR A 227 11.87 -33.43 -2.90
N SER A 228 12.30 -33.12 -1.67
CA SER A 228 11.73 -33.73 -0.46
C SER A 228 10.34 -33.19 -0.12
N SER A 229 10.07 -31.91 -0.37
CA SER A 229 8.74 -31.32 -0.12
C SER A 229 7.68 -31.79 -1.12
N LYS A 230 8.05 -31.97 -2.41
CA LYS A 230 7.14 -32.54 -3.42
C LYS A 230 6.82 -34.02 -3.17
N ASN A 231 7.79 -34.82 -2.73
CA ASN A 231 7.55 -36.23 -2.43
C ASN A 231 6.72 -36.45 -1.15
N ALA A 232 6.74 -35.49 -0.20
CA ALA A 232 5.91 -35.53 1.00
C ALA A 232 4.43 -35.21 0.70
N GLU A 233 4.16 -34.22 -0.17
CA GLU A 233 2.79 -33.90 -0.60
C GLU A 233 2.18 -35.01 -1.49
N GLU A 234 2.96 -35.66 -2.36
CA GLU A 234 2.45 -36.78 -3.19
C GLU A 234 2.21 -38.08 -2.40
N SER A 235 2.84 -38.26 -1.24
CA SER A 235 2.65 -39.45 -0.40
C SER A 235 1.47 -39.35 0.58
N GLU A 236 1.10 -38.13 1.04
CA GLU A 236 -0.12 -37.93 1.83
C GLU A 236 -1.40 -38.04 0.99
N VAL A 237 -1.39 -37.62 -0.28
CA VAL A 237 -2.56 -37.72 -1.17
C VAL A 237 -2.83 -39.17 -1.60
N GLY A 238 -1.79 -40.03 -1.67
CA GLY A 238 -1.92 -41.44 -2.05
C GLY A 238 -2.50 -42.35 -0.95
N LEU A 239 -2.38 -41.97 0.33
CA LEU A 239 -2.88 -42.77 1.46
C LEU A 239 -4.37 -42.55 1.76
N VAL A 240 -4.94 -41.42 1.34
CA VAL A 240 -6.37 -41.09 1.59
C VAL A 240 -7.31 -41.71 0.54
N GLN A 241 -6.83 -42.09 -0.63
CA GLN A 241 -7.65 -42.75 -1.67
C GLN A 241 -7.68 -44.29 -1.59
N GLY A 242 -6.88 -44.92 -0.72
CA GLY A 242 -6.78 -46.38 -0.62
C GLY A 242 -7.75 -47.08 0.34
N SER A 243 -8.50 -46.34 1.17
CA SER A 243 -9.31 -46.93 2.26
C SER A 243 -10.83 -46.91 2.06
N LEU A 244 -11.33 -46.41 0.92
CA LEU A 244 -12.78 -46.28 0.65
C LEU A 244 -13.37 -47.27 -0.37
N LEU A 245 -12.63 -48.34 -0.70
CA LEU A 245 -13.12 -49.46 -1.52
C LEU A 245 -12.77 -50.80 -0.85
N LYS A 246 -13.41 -51.09 0.28
CA LYS A 246 -13.64 -52.47 0.74
C LYS A 246 -14.74 -52.50 1.80
N LYS A 247 -15.86 -53.10 1.39
CA LYS A 247 -17.14 -53.37 2.07
C LYS A 247 -18.20 -52.29 1.90
#